data_AF-A0A942HKV1-F1
#
_entry.id   AF-A0A942HKV1-F1
#
_cell.length_a   1.000
_cell.length_b   1.000
_cell.length_c   1.000
_cell.angle_alpha   90.00
_cell.angle_beta   90.00
_cell.angle_gamma   90.00
#
_symmetry.space_group_name_H-M   'P 1'
#
loop_
_entity.id
_entity.type
_entity.pdbx_description
1 polymer ?
#
loop_
_entity_poly.entity_id
_entity_poly.type
_entity_poly.pdbx_seq_one_letter_code
_entity_poly.pdbx_strand_id
1 'polypeptide(L)'
;MTETAIATTRVERIEVPRSSRELTVLAAVDYEDAFLVAPAPAGSAVAAAVATLAEAPAELRQLLLAGWSALGLRLGAGVGRQVLGWRLRRGEDEVAVLAAASPLGIEAELVFARGPEALTYATFVRLRGERAGAAWAEIAPHHPPMVERLLRRAFS
;
A
#
# COMPACT_ATOMS: atom_id res chain seq x y z
N MET A 1 -25.23 25.80 -15.99
CA MET A 1 -24.93 24.37 -16.20
C MET A 1 -23.43 24.24 -16.09
N THR A 2 -22.94 23.80 -14.93
CA THR A 2 -21.50 23.70 -14.69
C THR A 2 -21.01 22.42 -15.35
N GLU A 3 -20.17 22.58 -16.35
CA GLU A 3 -19.46 21.52 -17.04
C GLU A 3 -18.58 20.81 -16.01
N THR A 4 -18.95 19.59 -15.61
CA THR A 4 -18.10 18.73 -14.80
C THR A 4 -16.92 18.35 -15.67
N ALA A 5 -15.83 19.12 -15.59
CA ALA A 5 -14.55 18.69 -16.11
C ALA A 5 -14.24 17.33 -15.48
N ILE A 6 -14.03 16.30 -16.31
CA ILE A 6 -13.55 14.99 -15.85
C ILE A 6 -12.15 15.25 -15.30
N ALA A 7 -12.06 15.47 -13.99
CA ALA A 7 -10.79 15.66 -13.32
C ALA A 7 -9.99 14.36 -13.48
N THR A 8 -8.92 14.41 -14.27
CA THR A 8 -8.04 13.27 -14.45
C THR A 8 -7.37 12.96 -13.12
N THR A 9 -7.45 11.70 -12.68
CA THR A 9 -6.80 11.28 -11.45
C THR A 9 -5.29 11.44 -11.55
N ARG A 10 -4.73 12.24 -10.63
CA ARG A 10 -3.30 12.43 -10.45
C ARG A 10 -2.79 11.51 -9.37
N VAL A 11 -1.71 10.79 -9.68
CA VAL A 11 -0.90 10.06 -8.71
C VAL A 11 0.46 10.71 -8.64
N GLU A 12 0.91 11.03 -7.43
CA GLU A 12 2.18 11.71 -7.18
C GLU A 12 2.86 11.11 -5.96
N ARG A 13 4.17 10.86 -6.05
CA ARG A 13 4.98 10.50 -4.90
C ARG A 13 5.22 11.74 -4.05
N ILE A 14 4.99 11.63 -2.75
CA ILE A 14 5.16 12.72 -1.78
C ILE A 14 6.06 12.28 -0.63
N GLU A 15 6.51 13.26 0.17
CA GLU A 15 7.06 12.96 1.50
C GLU A 15 5.96 12.31 2.36
N VAL A 16 6.34 11.37 3.23
CA VAL A 16 5.39 10.67 4.10
C VAL A 16 4.75 11.67 5.07
N PRO A 17 3.42 11.89 5.01
CA PRO A 17 2.77 12.79 5.93
C PRO A 17 2.86 12.26 7.37
N ARG A 18 3.07 13.16 8.33
CA ARG A 18 3.10 12.81 9.76
C ARG A 18 1.84 12.04 10.20
N SER A 19 0.67 12.41 9.70
CA SER A 19 -0.58 11.72 9.99
C SER A 19 -0.57 10.26 9.52
N SER A 20 -0.01 9.97 8.35
CA SER A 20 0.18 8.59 7.87
C SER A 20 1.21 7.85 8.71
N ARG A 21 2.28 8.54 9.11
CA ARG A 21 3.33 8.01 9.97
C ARG A 21 2.83 7.59 11.36
N GLU A 22 1.88 8.32 11.93
CA GLU A 22 1.28 8.00 13.23
C GLU A 22 0.34 6.78 13.19
N LEU A 23 -0.01 6.29 11.99
CA LEU A 23 -0.85 5.11 11.83
C LEU A 23 -0.08 3.79 11.92
N THR A 24 1.24 3.80 11.68
CA THR A 24 2.06 2.59 11.79
C THR A 24 2.32 2.19 13.23
N VAL A 25 2.36 0.88 13.49
CA VAL A 25 2.73 0.32 14.82
C VAL A 25 4.10 -0.35 14.81
N LEU A 26 4.85 -0.21 13.71
CA LEU A 26 6.21 -0.75 13.63
C LEU A 26 7.10 -0.02 14.64
N ALA A 27 7.84 -0.79 15.46
CA ALA A 27 8.71 -0.23 16.50
C ALA A 27 9.87 0.62 15.95
N ALA A 28 10.24 0.39 14.69
CA ALA A 28 11.19 1.18 13.92
C ALA A 28 10.77 1.08 12.44
N VAL A 29 11.20 2.02 11.61
CA VAL A 29 11.00 1.94 10.17
C VAL A 29 12.29 2.29 9.47
N ASP A 30 12.73 1.34 8.66
CA ASP A 30 13.98 1.37 7.92
C ASP A 30 13.74 1.79 6.45
N TYR A 31 12.49 1.72 5.99
CA TYR A 31 12.06 2.24 4.70
C TYR A 31 10.63 2.77 4.74
N GLU A 32 10.41 3.89 4.08
CA GLU A 32 9.08 4.43 3.86
C GLU A 32 8.96 5.19 2.52
N ASP A 33 7.77 5.15 1.96
CA ASP A 33 7.35 6.03 0.87
C ASP A 33 5.85 6.34 0.97
N ALA A 34 5.42 7.40 0.28
CA ALA A 34 4.03 7.78 0.22
C ALA A 34 3.66 8.32 -1.17
N PHE A 35 2.39 8.15 -1.49
CA PHE A 35 1.78 8.60 -2.72
C PHE A 35 0.44 9.27 -2.43
N LEU A 36 0.20 10.39 -3.10
CA LEU A 36 -1.07 11.09 -3.12
C LEU A 36 -1.85 10.69 -4.37
N VAL A 37 -3.12 10.37 -4.20
CA VAL A 37 -4.10 10.18 -5.29
C VAL A 37 -5.17 11.26 -5.15
N ALA A 38 -5.29 12.12 -6.17
CA ALA A 38 -6.25 13.23 -6.19
C ALA A 38 -7.02 13.25 -7.53
N PRO A 39 -8.35 13.44 -7.52
CA PRO A 39 -9.21 13.55 -6.33
C PRO A 39 -9.29 12.23 -5.54
N ALA A 40 -9.75 12.31 -4.28
CA ALA A 40 -9.99 11.13 -3.46
C ALA A 40 -10.98 10.18 -4.17
N PRO A 41 -10.64 8.88 -4.33
CA PRO A 41 -11.59 7.92 -4.87
C PRO A 41 -12.82 7.79 -3.96
N ALA A 42 -13.95 7.42 -4.58
CA ALA A 42 -15.19 7.14 -3.87
C ALA A 42 -15.06 5.89 -2.98
N GLY A 43 -15.89 5.81 -1.94
CA GLY A 43 -15.90 4.70 -0.99
C GLY A 43 -14.92 4.87 0.16
N SER A 44 -14.69 3.78 0.91
CA SER A 44 -13.83 3.77 2.10
C SER A 44 -12.35 3.51 1.77
N ALA A 45 -11.47 3.76 2.73
CA ALA A 45 -10.05 3.41 2.63
C ALA A 45 -9.82 1.90 2.43
N VAL A 46 -10.70 1.05 2.98
CA VAL A 46 -10.67 -0.39 2.72
C VAL A 46 -11.04 -0.70 1.26
N ALA A 47 -12.04 -0.01 0.70
CA ALA A 47 -12.39 -0.16 -0.71
C ALA A 47 -11.23 0.28 -1.62
N ALA A 48 -10.54 1.37 -1.27
CA ALA A 48 -9.34 1.80 -1.99
C ALA A 48 -8.22 0.75 -1.94
N ALA A 49 -8.02 0.09 -0.80
CA ALA A 49 -7.05 -0.99 -0.65
C ALA A 49 -7.41 -2.21 -1.53
N VAL A 50 -8.69 -2.58 -1.57
CA VAL A 50 -9.21 -3.66 -2.42
C VAL A 50 -9.01 -3.32 -3.91
N ALA A 51 -9.39 -2.12 -4.33
CA ALA A 51 -9.23 -1.65 -5.71
C ALA A 51 -7.74 -1.66 -6.14
N THR A 52 -6.85 -1.22 -5.25
CA THR A 52 -5.40 -1.12 -5.53
C THR A 52 -4.74 -2.50 -5.63
N LEU A 53 -5.13 -3.45 -4.79
CA LEU A 53 -4.42 -4.73 -4.66
C LEU A 53 -5.20 -5.91 -5.25
N ALA A 54 -6.41 -6.16 -4.74
CA ALA A 54 -7.17 -7.36 -5.05
C ALA A 54 -7.81 -7.32 -6.45
N GLU A 55 -8.24 -6.13 -6.87
CA GLU A 55 -8.86 -5.87 -8.19
C GLU A 55 -7.86 -5.40 -9.25
N ALA A 56 -6.57 -5.33 -8.91
CA ALA A 56 -5.52 -5.08 -9.89
C ALA A 56 -5.61 -6.10 -11.05
N PRO A 57 -5.28 -5.70 -12.30
CA PRO A 57 -5.18 -6.62 -13.43
C PRO A 57 -4.37 -7.86 -13.07
N ALA A 58 -4.78 -9.01 -13.62
CA ALA A 58 -4.23 -10.31 -13.22
C ALA A 58 -2.70 -10.34 -13.29
N GLU A 59 -2.11 -9.73 -14.31
CA GLU A 59 -0.66 -9.63 -14.51
C GLU A 59 0.02 -8.86 -13.38
N LEU A 60 -0.53 -7.71 -12.98
CA LEU A 60 -0.02 -6.91 -11.86
C LEU A 60 -0.18 -7.64 -10.53
N ARG A 61 -1.31 -8.33 -10.35
CA ARG A 61 -1.56 -9.12 -9.15
C ARG A 61 -0.56 -10.27 -9.01
N GLN A 62 -0.20 -10.94 -10.11
CA GLN A 62 0.83 -11.98 -10.09
C GLN A 62 2.21 -11.40 -9.75
N LEU A 63 2.56 -10.23 -10.29
CA LEU A 63 3.81 -9.55 -9.95
C LEU A 63 3.88 -9.16 -8.46
N LEU A 64 2.77 -8.70 -7.89
CA LEU A 64 2.66 -8.43 -6.44
C LEU A 64 2.91 -9.69 -5.62
N LEU A 65 2.18 -10.78 -5.92
CA LEU A 65 2.32 -12.06 -5.23
C LEU A 65 3.76 -12.60 -5.34
N ALA A 66 4.40 -12.46 -6.49
CA ALA A 66 5.79 -12.85 -6.70
C ALA A 66 6.76 -12.01 -5.86
N GLY A 67 6.60 -10.68 -5.85
CA GLY A 67 7.42 -9.78 -5.05
C GLY A 67 7.29 -10.04 -3.54
N TRP A 68 6.06 -10.24 -3.06
CA TRP A 68 5.82 -10.58 -1.66
C TRP A 68 6.37 -11.96 -1.28
N SER A 69 6.27 -12.92 -2.19
CA SER A 69 6.88 -14.25 -2.03
C SER A 69 8.40 -14.18 -1.95
N ALA A 70 9.05 -13.35 -2.79
CA ALA A 70 10.50 -13.14 -2.76
C ALA A 70 10.97 -12.52 -1.43
N LEU A 71 10.16 -11.64 -0.84
CA LEU A 71 10.39 -11.09 0.51
C LEU A 71 10.02 -12.06 1.64
N GLY A 72 9.49 -13.25 1.31
CA GLY A 72 9.04 -14.26 2.27
C GLY A 72 7.85 -13.82 3.13
N LEU A 73 7.06 -12.83 2.69
CA LEU A 73 5.91 -12.33 3.45
C LEU A 73 4.89 -13.45 3.65
N ARG A 74 4.44 -13.63 4.90
CA ARG A 74 3.36 -14.56 5.25
C ARG A 74 2.03 -13.90 4.97
N LEU A 75 1.51 -14.15 3.77
CA LEU A 75 0.16 -13.75 3.38
C LEU A 75 -0.81 -14.89 3.70
N GLY A 76 -1.99 -14.54 4.19
CA GLY A 76 -3.05 -15.48 4.51
C GLY A 76 -3.75 -16.01 3.25
N ALA A 77 -4.42 -17.15 3.39
CA ALA A 77 -5.22 -17.78 2.32
C ALA A 77 -6.55 -17.05 2.03
N GLY A 78 -6.73 -15.80 2.47
CA GLY A 78 -7.94 -15.01 2.27
C GLY A 78 -9.07 -15.25 3.29
N VAL A 79 -8.82 -16.00 4.37
CA VAL A 79 -9.80 -16.24 5.44
C VAL A 79 -9.78 -15.11 6.47
N GLY A 80 -10.93 -14.49 6.77
CA GLY A 80 -11.06 -13.38 7.71
C GLY A 80 -10.89 -12.00 7.08
N ARG A 81 -10.60 -10.96 7.89
CA ARG A 81 -10.40 -9.59 7.39
C ARG A 81 -9.04 -9.46 6.69
N GLN A 82 -9.01 -9.69 5.39
CA GLN A 82 -7.80 -9.64 4.57
C GLN A 82 -8.05 -8.95 3.23
N VAL A 83 -7.00 -8.36 2.65
CA VAL A 83 -6.99 -7.82 1.28
C VAL A 83 -5.83 -8.47 0.53
N LEU A 84 -6.14 -9.31 -0.46
CA LEU A 84 -5.15 -10.10 -1.20
C LEU A 84 -4.12 -10.80 -0.28
N GLY A 85 -4.61 -11.44 0.79
CA GLY A 85 -3.80 -12.16 1.77
C GLY A 85 -3.10 -11.28 2.82
N TRP A 86 -3.08 -9.96 2.65
CA TRP A 86 -2.62 -9.05 3.70
C TRP A 86 -3.65 -8.98 4.82
N ARG A 87 -3.21 -9.08 6.08
CA ARG A 87 -4.10 -8.97 7.23
C ARG A 87 -4.54 -7.52 7.42
N LEU A 88 -5.85 -7.26 7.45
CA LEU A 88 -6.40 -5.95 7.77
C LEU A 88 -6.31 -5.71 9.28
N ARG A 89 -5.31 -4.95 9.73
CA ARG A 89 -5.11 -4.59 11.14
C ARG A 89 -6.11 -3.53 11.59
N ARG A 90 -6.33 -2.50 10.77
CA ARG A 90 -7.29 -1.42 10.99
C ARG A 90 -8.09 -1.22 9.72
N GLY A 91 -9.40 -1.03 9.84
CA GLY A 91 -10.26 -0.81 8.68
C GLY A 91 -11.50 -0.06 9.11
N GLU A 92 -11.51 1.23 8.78
CA GLU A 92 -12.51 2.26 9.01
C GLU A 92 -12.76 2.99 7.68
N ASP A 93 -13.68 3.96 7.64
CA ASP A 93 -14.03 4.66 6.41
C ASP A 93 -12.86 5.49 5.87
N GLU A 94 -12.12 6.15 6.76
CA GLU A 94 -10.99 7.02 6.41
C GLU A 94 -9.64 6.31 6.45
N VAL A 95 -9.54 5.18 7.15
CA VAL A 95 -8.24 4.51 7.37
C VAL A 95 -8.33 3.02 7.18
N ALA A 96 -7.43 2.48 6.34
CA ALA A 96 -7.12 1.06 6.29
C ALA A 96 -5.63 0.84 6.51
N VAL A 97 -5.28 -0.11 7.37
CA VAL A 97 -3.91 -0.56 7.57
C VAL A 97 -3.83 -2.06 7.36
N LEU A 98 -3.07 -2.45 6.35
CA LEU A 98 -2.74 -3.83 6.02
C LEU A 98 -1.37 -4.17 6.59
N ALA A 99 -1.22 -5.34 7.21
CA ALA A 99 0.03 -5.76 7.82
C ALA A 99 0.43 -7.17 7.35
N ALA A 100 1.73 -7.34 7.09
CA ALA A 100 2.36 -8.62 6.81
C ALA A 100 3.74 -8.69 7.48
N ALA A 101 4.21 -9.91 7.73
CA ALA A 101 5.55 -10.13 8.25
C ALA A 101 6.18 -11.38 7.62
N SER A 102 7.50 -11.43 7.54
CA SER A 102 8.26 -12.58 7.05
C SER A 102 9.12 -13.22 8.16
N PRO A 103 9.42 -14.53 8.06
CA PRO A 103 10.44 -15.17 8.90
C PRO A 103 11.84 -14.60 8.68
N LEU A 104 12.07 -13.90 7.56
CA LEU A 104 13.36 -13.28 7.22
C LEU A 104 13.63 -12.02 8.05
N GLY A 105 12.66 -11.55 8.84
CA GLY A 105 12.78 -10.36 9.67
C GLY A 105 12.20 -9.10 9.04
N ILE A 106 11.33 -9.22 8.04
CA ILE A 106 10.63 -8.08 7.42
C ILE A 106 9.26 -7.93 8.07
N GLU A 107 8.93 -6.75 8.56
CA GLU A 107 7.58 -6.37 8.95
C GLU A 107 7.14 -5.22 8.05
N ALA A 108 5.99 -5.35 7.39
CA ALA A 108 5.51 -4.37 6.43
C ALA A 108 4.07 -3.96 6.75
N GLU A 109 3.80 -2.66 6.67
CA GLU A 109 2.45 -2.10 6.74
C GLU A 109 2.16 -1.26 5.50
N LEU A 110 0.98 -1.46 4.91
CA LEU A 110 0.43 -0.62 3.85
C LEU A 110 -0.72 0.20 4.45
N VAL A 111 -0.61 1.51 4.37
CA VAL A 111 -1.54 2.47 4.96
C VAL A 111 -2.28 3.19 3.85
N PHE A 112 -3.60 3.16 3.91
CA PHE A 112 -4.51 3.95 3.09
C PHE A 112 -5.21 4.94 4.01
N ALA A 113 -4.97 6.24 3.82
CA ALA A 113 -5.57 7.32 4.59
C ALA A 113 -6.33 8.25 3.64
N ARG A 114 -7.66 8.21 3.73
CA ARG A 114 -8.57 8.98 2.90
C ARG A 114 -8.89 10.31 3.57
N GLY A 115 -8.52 11.40 2.92
CA GLY A 115 -8.99 12.74 3.24
C GLY A 115 -10.17 13.18 2.36
N PRO A 116 -10.68 14.40 2.56
CA PRO A 116 -11.77 14.94 1.76
C PRO A 116 -11.42 15.10 0.27
N GLU A 117 -10.19 15.51 -0.03
CA GLU A 117 -9.75 15.87 -1.38
C GLU A 117 -8.83 14.83 -2.03
N ALA A 118 -8.13 14.03 -1.23
CA ALA A 118 -7.16 13.07 -1.71
C ALA A 118 -7.08 11.82 -0.82
N LEU A 119 -6.62 10.73 -1.42
CA LEU A 119 -6.18 9.52 -0.72
C LEU A 119 -4.66 9.53 -0.61
N THR A 120 -4.12 9.27 0.57
CA THR A 120 -2.71 8.97 0.77
C THR A 120 -2.51 7.46 0.90
N TYR A 121 -1.63 6.91 0.08
CA TYR A 121 -1.06 5.57 0.26
C TYR A 121 0.33 5.71 0.86
N ALA A 122 0.69 4.90 1.85
CA ALA A 122 2.05 4.84 2.37
C ALA A 122 2.47 3.39 2.66
N THR A 123 3.74 3.09 2.38
CA THR A 123 4.37 1.83 2.77
C THR A 123 5.34 2.09 3.90
N PHE A 124 5.29 1.26 4.94
CA PHE A 124 6.25 1.27 6.03
C PHE A 124 6.88 -0.12 6.15
N VAL A 125 8.21 -0.18 6.20
CA VAL A 125 8.93 -1.44 6.36
C VAL A 125 9.95 -1.34 7.46
N ARG A 126 9.95 -2.37 8.32
CA ARG A 126 10.99 -2.64 9.29
C ARG A 126 11.79 -3.86 8.86
N LEU A 127 13.11 -3.76 8.96
CA LEU A 127 14.07 -4.78 8.57
C LEU A 127 14.87 -5.22 9.79
N ARG A 128 14.83 -6.51 10.11
CA ARG A 128 15.54 -7.10 11.24
C ARG A 128 16.62 -8.04 10.74
N GLY A 129 17.87 -7.58 10.86
CA GLY A 129 19.06 -8.35 10.48
C GLY A 129 19.41 -8.24 8.99
N GLU A 130 20.60 -8.72 8.65
CA GLU A 130 21.22 -8.51 7.33
C GLU A 130 20.44 -9.15 6.19
N ARG A 131 19.81 -10.31 6.44
CA ARG A 131 19.01 -11.03 5.43
C ARG A 131 17.77 -10.23 5.00
N ALA A 132 17.09 -9.59 5.96
CA ALA A 132 15.97 -8.68 5.66
C ALA A 132 16.46 -7.47 4.85
N GLY A 133 17.60 -6.89 5.24
CA GLY A 133 18.24 -5.79 4.53
C GLY A 133 18.57 -6.14 3.08
N ALA A 134 19.23 -7.27 2.85
CA ALA A 134 19.62 -7.73 1.51
C ALA A 134 18.39 -8.00 0.62
N ALA A 135 17.40 -8.73 1.14
CA ALA A 135 16.16 -9.01 0.39
C ALA A 135 15.40 -7.73 0.04
N TRP A 136 15.34 -6.76 0.95
CA TRP A 136 14.70 -5.48 0.69
C TRP A 136 15.47 -4.64 -0.33
N ALA A 137 16.81 -4.63 -0.28
CA ALA A 137 17.65 -3.85 -1.20
C ALA A 137 17.43 -4.23 -2.67
N GLU A 138 17.09 -5.49 -2.96
CA GLU A 138 16.75 -5.96 -4.32
C GLU A 138 15.39 -5.42 -4.79
N ILE A 139 14.42 -5.26 -3.88
CA ILE A 139 13.04 -4.84 -4.19
C ILE A 139 12.86 -3.32 -4.15
N ALA A 140 13.56 -2.62 -3.24
CA ALA A 140 13.37 -1.21 -2.98
C ALA A 140 13.44 -0.29 -4.22
N PRO A 141 14.33 -0.52 -5.22
CA PRO A 141 14.37 0.30 -6.43
C PRO A 141 13.12 0.14 -7.32
N HIS A 142 12.50 -1.04 -7.29
CA HIS A 142 11.34 -1.38 -8.12
C HIS A 142 10.01 -1.09 -7.43
N HIS A 143 10.02 -0.92 -6.10
CA HIS A 143 8.82 -0.72 -5.30
C HIS A 143 8.07 0.58 -5.65
N PRO A 144 8.65 1.79 -5.59
CA PRO A 144 7.89 3.01 -5.86
C PRO A 144 7.24 3.05 -7.26
N PRO A 145 7.95 2.68 -8.36
CA PRO A 145 7.33 2.64 -9.69
C PRO A 145 6.18 1.62 -9.79
N MET A 146 6.28 0.48 -9.09
CA MET A 146 5.21 -0.51 -9.04
C MET A 146 3.97 0.03 -8.31
N VAL A 147 4.18 0.66 -7.15
CA VAL A 147 3.10 1.29 -6.38
C VAL A 147 2.39 2.37 -7.20
N GLU A 148 3.15 3.28 -7.82
CA GLU A 148 2.59 4.32 -8.68
C GLU A 148 1.73 3.72 -9.79
N ARG A 149 2.20 2.65 -10.45
CA ARG A 149 1.47 1.95 -11.50
C ARG A 149 0.16 1.33 -10.99
N LEU A 150 0.16 0.74 -9.79
CA LEU A 150 -1.04 0.17 -9.18
C LEU A 150 -2.09 1.24 -8.88
N LEU A 151 -1.66 2.33 -8.24
CA LEU A 151 -2.55 3.44 -7.89
C LEU A 151 -3.12 4.11 -9.13
N ARG A 152 -2.30 4.34 -10.16
CA ARG A 152 -2.77 4.83 -11.45
C ARG A 152 -3.81 3.87 -12.02
N ARG A 153 -3.51 2.57 -12.09
CA ARG A 153 -4.43 1.60 -12.71
C ARG A 153 -5.76 1.44 -11.98
N ALA A 154 -5.75 1.59 -10.66
CA ALA A 154 -6.93 1.47 -9.81
C ALA A 154 -7.86 2.70 -9.89
N PHE A 155 -7.31 3.88 -10.14
CA PHE A 155 -8.07 5.14 -10.02
C PHE A 155 -8.03 6.05 -11.26
N SER A 156 -7.37 5.65 -12.35
CA SER A 156 -7.40 6.34 -13.66
C SER A 156 -8.66 6.06 -14.46
#